data_AF-A0A1Y2LYK9-F1
#
_entry.id   AF-A0A1Y2LYK9-F1
#
_cell.length_a   1.000
_cell.length_b   1.000
_cell.length_c   1.000
_cell.angle_alpha   90.00
_cell.angle_beta   90.00
_cell.angle_gamma   90.00
#
_symmetry.space_group_name_H-M   'P 1'
#
loop_
_entity.id
_entity.type
_entity.pdbx_description
1 polymer ?
#
loop_
_entity_poly.entity_id
_entity_poly.type
_entity_poly.pdbx_seq_one_letter_code
_entity_poly.pdbx_strand_id
1 'polypeptide(L)'
;MVKWAIQQFGADATKVFVTGSSSGCMMTNVMMATYPDVFAAATCYSGVAAGCVAGSPGASPASSDGKCANGFVIKSQAEWVRVAKAMYPGYSGKYPKLATWHGTADGLVVPANLAEQLKQWSGVQGVSFSQNVTNTPQGGYKKIVYGDGSKLVGYEASGVGHTVPVHPTEDMAWFGL
;
A
#
# COMPACT_ATOMS: atom_id res chain seq x y z
N MET A 1 16.22 -8.17 10.37
CA MET A 1 16.40 -6.74 10.71
C MET A 1 15.41 -6.26 11.76
N VAL A 2 14.09 -6.23 11.51
CA VAL A 2 13.10 -5.67 12.46
C VAL A 2 13.14 -6.33 13.84
N LYS A 3 13.05 -7.67 13.92
CA LYS A 3 13.15 -8.41 15.19
C LYS A 3 14.45 -8.13 15.95
N TRP A 4 15.56 -8.01 15.22
CA TRP A 4 16.85 -7.66 15.80
C TRP A 4 16.85 -6.23 16.37
N ALA A 5 16.29 -5.26 15.66
CA ALA A 5 16.20 -3.88 16.15
C ALA A 5 15.31 -3.77 17.41
N ILE A 6 14.19 -4.51 17.43
CA ILE A 6 13.33 -4.62 18.64
C ILE A 6 14.15 -5.15 19.82
N GLN A 7 14.86 -6.25 19.62
CA GLN A 7 15.68 -6.86 20.67
C GLN A 7 16.83 -5.95 21.12
N GLN A 8 17.51 -5.29 20.17
CA GLN A 8 18.70 -4.50 20.42
C GLN A 8 18.40 -3.17 21.14
N PHE A 9 17.29 -2.52 20.77
CA PHE A 9 16.95 -1.18 21.25
C PHE A 9 15.78 -1.15 22.22
N GLY A 10 15.19 -2.30 22.55
CA GLY A 10 14.00 -2.38 23.40
C GLY A 10 12.78 -1.68 22.79
N ALA A 11 12.68 -1.66 21.45
CA ALA A 11 11.57 -1.01 20.76
C ALA A 11 10.24 -1.72 21.04
N ASP A 12 9.14 -0.97 21.09
CA ASP A 12 7.81 -1.51 21.28
C ASP A 12 7.36 -2.32 20.05
N ALA A 13 7.28 -3.63 20.19
CA ALA A 13 6.88 -4.54 19.11
C ALA A 13 5.44 -4.32 18.62
N THR A 14 4.61 -3.59 19.38
CA THR A 14 3.25 -3.22 18.97
C THR A 14 3.20 -1.93 18.13
N LYS A 15 4.31 -1.19 18.04
CA LYS A 15 4.45 0.09 17.31
C LYS A 15 5.52 0.00 16.23
N VAL A 16 5.39 -1.01 15.38
CA VAL A 16 6.27 -1.24 14.23
C VAL A 16 5.52 -0.89 12.95
N PHE A 17 6.12 -0.05 12.12
CA PHE A 17 5.48 0.49 10.90
C PHE A 17 6.37 0.28 9.69
N VAL A 18 5.78 0.27 8.49
CA VAL A 18 6.52 0.17 7.23
C VAL A 18 6.04 1.22 6.24
N THR A 19 6.96 1.91 5.61
CA THR A 19 6.66 2.89 4.56
C THR A 19 7.70 2.87 3.47
N GLY A 20 7.32 3.36 2.29
CA GLY A 20 8.21 3.47 1.16
C GLY A 20 7.56 4.13 -0.04
N SER A 21 8.41 4.59 -0.96
CA SER A 21 8.01 5.24 -2.21
C SER A 21 8.49 4.45 -3.43
N SER A 22 7.75 4.48 -4.54
CA SER A 22 8.11 3.74 -5.76
C SER A 22 8.27 2.24 -5.49
N SER A 23 9.41 1.64 -5.84
CA SER A 23 9.79 0.27 -5.47
C SER A 23 9.68 -0.01 -3.96
N GLY A 24 9.91 1.01 -3.12
CA GLY A 24 9.68 0.93 -1.68
C GLY A 24 8.20 0.76 -1.33
N CYS A 25 7.29 1.42 -2.03
CA CYS A 25 5.84 1.20 -1.86
C CYS A 25 5.42 -0.20 -2.36
N MET A 26 6.02 -0.69 -3.45
CA MET A 26 5.82 -2.09 -3.88
C MET A 26 6.24 -3.06 -2.79
N MET A 27 7.42 -2.84 -2.20
CA MET A 27 7.92 -3.65 -1.09
C MET A 27 7.06 -3.50 0.17
N THR A 28 6.53 -2.32 0.49
CA THR A 28 5.60 -2.11 1.60
C THR A 28 4.39 -3.05 1.49
N ASN A 29 3.76 -3.11 0.32
CA ASN A 29 2.65 -4.03 0.06
C ASN A 29 3.07 -5.51 0.24
N VAL A 30 4.25 -5.90 -0.25
CA VAL A 30 4.80 -7.25 -0.06
C VAL A 30 5.02 -7.56 1.41
N MET A 31 5.66 -6.65 2.17
CA MET A 31 5.93 -6.83 3.60
C MET A 31 4.64 -6.97 4.41
N MET A 32 3.59 -6.23 4.07
CA MET A 32 2.27 -6.41 4.68
C MET A 32 1.69 -7.80 4.41
N ALA A 33 1.93 -8.39 3.23
CA ALA A 33 1.39 -9.68 2.85
C ALA A 33 2.21 -10.87 3.39
N THR A 34 3.54 -10.75 3.45
CA THR A 34 4.46 -11.83 3.87
C THR A 34 4.81 -11.79 5.35
N TYR A 35 4.78 -10.61 6.00
CA TYR A 35 5.08 -10.43 7.43
C TYR A 35 4.00 -9.59 8.15
N PRO A 36 2.69 -9.93 8.00
CA PRO A 36 1.59 -9.19 8.62
C PRO A 36 1.63 -9.15 10.15
N ASP A 37 2.27 -10.13 10.80
CA ASP A 37 2.45 -10.20 12.25
C ASP A 37 3.51 -9.23 12.79
N VAL A 38 4.31 -8.62 11.91
CA VAL A 38 5.42 -7.74 12.30
C VAL A 38 4.99 -6.27 12.35
N PHE A 39 4.04 -5.84 11.52
CA PHE A 39 3.70 -4.42 11.34
C PHE A 39 2.29 -4.10 11.84
N ALA A 40 2.13 -2.98 12.53
CA ALA A 40 0.83 -2.47 12.97
C ALA A 40 0.12 -1.66 11.87
N ALA A 41 0.89 -0.89 11.10
CA ALA A 41 0.38 -0.04 10.02
C ALA A 41 1.44 0.20 8.95
N ALA A 42 0.97 0.62 7.77
CA ALA A 42 1.79 0.96 6.63
C ALA A 42 1.30 2.22 5.91
N THR A 43 2.25 2.98 5.35
CA THR A 43 1.97 4.00 4.34
C THR A 43 2.74 3.73 3.05
N CYS A 44 2.18 4.08 1.91
CA CYS A 44 2.69 3.67 0.61
C CYS A 44 2.56 4.80 -0.40
N TYR A 45 3.65 5.18 -1.06
CA TYR A 45 3.68 6.29 -2.00
C TYR A 45 4.03 5.80 -3.42
N SER A 46 3.04 5.78 -4.31
CA SER A 46 3.19 5.54 -5.75
C SER A 46 3.77 4.15 -6.10
N GLY A 47 3.05 3.09 -5.75
CA GLY A 47 3.46 1.70 -5.98
C GLY A 47 2.35 0.84 -6.58
N VAL A 48 2.40 -0.46 -6.32
CA VAL A 48 1.51 -1.47 -6.91
C VAL A 48 1.04 -2.47 -5.86
N ALA A 49 -0.02 -3.21 -6.15
CA ALA A 49 -0.54 -4.26 -5.27
C ALA A 49 0.51 -5.37 -5.02
N ALA A 50 0.46 -5.99 -3.85
CA ALA A 50 1.31 -7.13 -3.52
C ALA A 50 1.14 -8.24 -4.56
N GLY A 51 2.25 -8.67 -5.17
CA GLY A 51 2.26 -9.72 -6.19
C GLY A 51 1.92 -9.25 -7.59
N CYS A 52 1.72 -7.94 -7.83
CA CYS A 52 1.46 -7.42 -9.17
C CYS A 52 2.61 -7.68 -10.15
N VAL A 53 3.86 -7.61 -9.67
CA VAL A 53 5.07 -7.93 -10.45
C VAL A 53 5.43 -9.43 -10.46
N ALA A 54 4.57 -10.30 -9.93
CA ALA A 54 4.85 -11.74 -9.89
C ALA A 54 5.01 -12.30 -11.31
N GLY A 55 6.10 -13.05 -11.53
CA GLY A 55 6.45 -13.61 -12.85
C GLY A 55 7.22 -12.66 -13.76
N SER A 56 7.43 -11.39 -13.37
CA SER A 56 8.35 -10.51 -14.08
C SER A 56 9.80 -10.97 -13.88
N PRO A 57 10.69 -10.85 -14.89
CA PRO A 57 12.12 -11.10 -14.74
C PRO A 57 12.83 -10.12 -13.79
N GLY A 58 12.17 -9.05 -13.34
CA GLY A 58 12.71 -8.14 -12.34
C GLY A 58 11.63 -7.50 -11.46
N ALA A 59 12.01 -7.13 -10.24
CA ALA A 59 11.12 -6.49 -9.25
C ALA A 59 11.03 -4.95 -9.40
N SER A 60 11.41 -4.41 -10.57
CA SER A 60 11.46 -2.97 -10.85
C SER A 60 10.31 -2.57 -11.77
N PRO A 61 9.70 -1.38 -11.61
CA PRO A 61 8.76 -0.83 -12.59
C PRO A 61 9.36 -0.72 -14.00
N ALA A 62 10.68 -0.59 -14.10
CA ALA A 62 11.42 -0.54 -15.37
C ALA A 62 11.87 -1.93 -15.88
N SER A 63 11.33 -3.02 -15.33
CA SER A 63 11.64 -4.37 -15.83
C SER A 63 11.16 -4.57 -17.28
N SER A 64 11.70 -5.56 -17.98
CA SER A 64 11.28 -5.87 -19.36
C SER A 64 9.83 -6.35 -19.47
N ASP A 65 9.19 -6.75 -18.36
CA ASP A 65 7.73 -6.93 -18.28
C ASP A 65 7.09 -5.75 -17.55
N GLY A 66 6.72 -4.73 -18.32
CA GLY A 66 6.07 -3.52 -17.82
C GLY A 66 4.57 -3.66 -17.52
N LYS A 67 3.96 -4.86 -17.62
CA LYS A 67 2.49 -5.00 -17.51
C LYS A 67 1.92 -4.43 -16.22
N CYS A 68 2.57 -4.74 -15.10
CA CYS A 68 2.12 -4.25 -13.80
C CYS A 68 2.26 -2.73 -13.69
N ALA A 69 3.45 -2.19 -13.93
CA ALA A 69 3.71 -0.75 -13.84
C ALA A 69 2.83 0.08 -14.79
N ASN A 70 2.50 -0.46 -15.97
CA ASN A 70 1.62 0.16 -16.96
C ASN A 70 0.12 -0.10 -16.72
N GLY A 71 -0.27 -0.73 -15.61
CA GLY A 71 -1.67 -0.87 -15.21
C GLY A 71 -2.46 -1.94 -15.98
N PHE A 72 -1.76 -2.88 -16.62
CA PHE A 72 -2.38 -3.97 -17.38
C PHE A 72 -2.66 -5.22 -16.54
N VAL A 73 -2.15 -5.29 -15.30
CA VAL A 73 -2.49 -6.36 -14.35
C VAL A 73 -3.74 -5.96 -13.58
N ILE A 74 -4.90 -6.26 -14.17
CA ILE A 74 -6.21 -5.96 -13.57
C ILE A 74 -6.80 -7.26 -13.04
N LYS A 75 -7.19 -7.29 -11.76
CA LYS A 75 -7.82 -8.47 -11.16
C LYS A 75 -9.08 -8.09 -10.38
N SER A 76 -9.95 -9.07 -10.19
CA SER A 76 -11.04 -8.96 -9.22
C SER A 76 -10.48 -8.85 -7.79
N GLN A 77 -11.27 -8.29 -6.88
CA GLN A 77 -10.93 -8.24 -5.46
C GLN A 77 -10.61 -9.64 -4.92
N ALA A 78 -11.43 -10.65 -5.25
CA ALA A 78 -11.23 -12.02 -4.77
C ALA A 78 -9.90 -12.63 -5.26
N GLU A 79 -9.48 -12.35 -6.49
CA GLU A 79 -8.17 -12.77 -7.00
C GLU A 79 -7.02 -12.08 -6.26
N TRP A 80 -7.11 -10.77 -6.04
CA TRP A 80 -6.09 -10.06 -5.28
C TRP A 80 -5.96 -10.54 -3.84
N VAL A 81 -7.08 -10.86 -3.18
CA VAL A 81 -7.10 -11.45 -1.84
C VAL A 81 -6.41 -12.81 -1.86
N ARG A 82 -6.67 -13.66 -2.87
CA ARG A 82 -5.98 -14.94 -3.01
C ARG A 82 -4.48 -14.75 -3.17
N VAL A 83 -4.04 -13.80 -3.99
CA VAL A 83 -2.62 -13.48 -4.17
C VAL A 83 -1.98 -13.08 -2.84
N ALA A 84 -2.56 -12.11 -2.11
CA ALA A 84 -2.02 -11.65 -0.84
C ALA A 84 -1.96 -12.77 0.20
N LYS A 85 -3.05 -13.53 0.38
CA LYS A 85 -3.10 -14.64 1.35
C LYS A 85 -2.16 -15.79 1.01
N ALA A 86 -1.87 -16.03 -0.27
CA ALA A 86 -0.90 -17.03 -0.69
C ALA A 86 0.54 -16.68 -0.31
N MET A 87 0.83 -15.41 0.01
CA MET A 87 2.17 -14.99 0.44
C MET A 87 2.51 -15.41 1.88
N TYR A 88 1.51 -15.71 2.71
CA TYR A 88 1.69 -16.34 4.02
C TYR A 88 0.58 -17.37 4.29
N PRO A 89 0.70 -18.58 3.70
CA PRO A 89 -0.32 -19.62 3.83
C PRO A 89 -0.59 -19.99 5.29
N GLY A 90 -1.86 -20.07 5.67
CA GLY A 90 -2.29 -20.43 7.02
C GLY A 90 -2.36 -19.26 8.02
N TYR A 91 -1.87 -18.07 7.65
CA TYR A 91 -2.00 -16.89 8.51
C TYR A 91 -3.47 -16.45 8.64
N SER A 92 -3.98 -16.45 9.88
CA SER A 92 -5.34 -16.06 10.24
C SER A 92 -5.40 -14.82 11.13
N GLY A 93 -4.26 -14.18 11.39
CA GLY A 93 -4.15 -12.96 12.19
C GLY A 93 -4.58 -11.69 11.44
N LYS A 94 -4.36 -10.54 12.07
CA LYS A 94 -4.69 -9.23 11.49
C LYS A 94 -3.59 -8.77 10.54
N TYR A 95 -3.98 -8.22 9.40
CA TYR A 95 -3.06 -7.52 8.51
C TYR A 95 -2.88 -6.06 8.95
N PRO A 96 -1.73 -5.42 8.64
CA PRO A 96 -1.50 -4.01 8.94
C PRO A 96 -2.55 -3.12 8.26
N LYS A 97 -2.92 -2.01 8.88
CA LYS A 97 -3.75 -0.98 8.21
C LYS A 97 -2.92 -0.22 7.16
N LEU A 98 -3.52 0.19 6.04
CA LEU A 98 -2.84 0.83 4.92
C LEU A 98 -3.39 2.22 4.57
N ALA A 99 -2.46 3.15 4.38
CA ALA A 99 -2.68 4.43 3.69
C ALA A 99 -1.85 4.44 2.39
N THR A 100 -2.48 4.52 1.20
CA THR A 100 -1.76 4.41 -0.10
C THR A 100 -2.05 5.55 -1.06
N TRP A 101 -1.01 6.31 -1.41
CA TRP A 101 -1.10 7.55 -2.18
C TRP A 101 -0.55 7.38 -3.60
N HIS A 102 -1.25 7.95 -4.58
CA HIS A 102 -0.82 7.87 -5.97
C HIS A 102 -1.07 9.18 -6.72
N GLY A 103 -0.09 9.60 -7.51
CA GLY A 103 -0.16 10.80 -8.32
C GLY A 103 -0.94 10.54 -9.61
N THR A 104 -1.84 11.45 -10.00
CA THR A 104 -2.63 11.25 -11.23
C THR A 104 -1.82 11.48 -12.51
N ALA A 105 -0.63 12.08 -12.41
CA ALA A 105 0.30 12.32 -13.51
C ALA A 105 1.51 11.36 -13.45
N ASP A 106 1.41 10.27 -12.70
CA ASP A 106 2.48 9.26 -12.60
C ASP A 106 2.64 8.51 -13.92
N GLY A 107 3.77 8.76 -14.60
CA GLY A 107 4.13 8.13 -15.87
C GLY A 107 5.02 6.88 -15.74
N LEU A 108 5.47 6.53 -14.52
CA LEU A 108 6.34 5.37 -14.30
C LEU A 108 5.57 4.18 -13.72
N VAL A 109 4.69 4.45 -12.76
CA VAL A 109 3.75 3.48 -12.21
C VAL A 109 2.38 4.10 -12.35
N VAL A 110 1.63 3.72 -13.37
CA VAL A 110 0.45 4.50 -13.78
C VAL A 110 -0.65 4.48 -12.72
N PRO A 111 -1.52 5.51 -12.66
CA PRO A 111 -2.52 5.67 -11.59
C PRO A 111 -3.51 4.52 -11.43
N ALA A 112 -3.71 3.69 -12.47
CA ALA A 112 -4.54 2.49 -12.40
C ALA A 112 -4.10 1.53 -11.26
N ASN A 113 -2.81 1.55 -10.90
CA ASN A 113 -2.28 0.71 -9.81
C ASN A 113 -2.82 1.09 -8.42
N LEU A 114 -3.27 2.33 -8.21
CA LEU A 114 -3.96 2.71 -6.97
C LEU A 114 -5.24 1.90 -6.80
N ALA A 115 -6.04 1.76 -7.86
CA ALA A 115 -7.28 1.00 -7.82
C ALA A 115 -7.03 -0.48 -7.50
N GLU A 116 -5.97 -1.08 -8.05
CA GLU A 116 -5.62 -2.47 -7.76
C GLU A 116 -5.13 -2.67 -6.32
N GLN A 117 -4.35 -1.73 -5.76
CA GLN A 117 -3.99 -1.74 -4.33
C GLN A 117 -5.24 -1.64 -3.44
N LEU A 118 -6.14 -0.70 -3.73
CA LEU A 118 -7.37 -0.53 -2.97
C LEU A 118 -8.28 -1.75 -3.07
N LYS A 119 -8.42 -2.38 -4.25
CA LYS A 119 -9.12 -3.66 -4.40
C LYS A 119 -8.50 -4.74 -3.52
N GLN A 120 -7.18 -4.92 -3.56
CA GLN A 120 -6.51 -5.95 -2.77
C GLN A 120 -6.76 -5.78 -1.27
N TRP A 121 -6.45 -4.60 -0.72
CA TRP A 121 -6.49 -4.40 0.73
C TRP A 121 -7.90 -4.24 1.27
N SER A 122 -8.84 -3.72 0.49
CA SER A 122 -10.25 -3.69 0.89
C SER A 122 -10.79 -5.11 1.08
N GLY A 123 -10.45 -6.02 0.17
CA GLY A 123 -10.82 -7.43 0.28
C GLY A 123 -10.12 -8.16 1.43
N VAL A 124 -8.82 -7.91 1.65
CA VAL A 124 -8.06 -8.53 2.75
C VAL A 124 -8.60 -8.09 4.11
N GLN A 125 -8.96 -6.81 4.25
CA GLN A 125 -9.43 -6.23 5.51
C GLN A 125 -10.94 -6.36 5.73
N GLY A 126 -11.70 -6.78 4.71
CA GLY A 126 -13.15 -6.90 4.76
C GLY A 126 -13.87 -5.56 4.90
N VAL A 127 -13.39 -4.53 4.19
CA VAL A 127 -13.98 -3.18 4.20
C VAL A 127 -14.43 -2.79 2.79
N SER A 128 -15.52 -2.04 2.70
CA SER A 128 -16.06 -1.55 1.42
C SER A 128 -15.73 -0.07 1.23
N PHE A 129 -15.77 0.40 -0.02
CA PHE A 129 -15.70 1.84 -0.29
C PHE A 129 -16.81 2.56 0.48
N SER A 130 -16.46 3.71 1.05
CA SER A 130 -17.36 4.53 1.88
C SER A 130 -17.62 5.88 1.21
N GLN A 131 -16.58 6.69 1.06
CA GLN A 131 -16.72 8.04 0.52
C GLN A 131 -15.40 8.58 -0.03
N ASN A 132 -15.52 9.65 -0.85
CA ASN A 132 -14.38 10.47 -1.23
C ASN A 132 -14.44 11.81 -0.48
N VAL A 133 -13.29 12.26 0.04
CA VAL A 133 -13.14 13.57 0.70
C VAL A 133 -12.12 14.38 -0.08
N THR A 134 -12.55 15.48 -0.69
CA THR A 134 -11.68 16.33 -1.52
C THR A 134 -10.86 17.28 -0.67
N ASN A 135 -9.78 17.81 -1.26
CA ASN A 135 -8.82 18.73 -0.65
C ASN A 135 -8.30 18.25 0.72
N THR A 136 -8.07 16.94 0.84
CA THR A 136 -7.59 16.29 2.07
C THR A 136 -6.38 15.44 1.72
N PRO A 137 -5.23 15.61 2.40
CA PRO A 137 -4.97 16.54 3.52
C PRO A 137 -4.74 18.00 3.09
N GLN A 138 -4.60 18.25 1.79
CA GLN A 138 -4.36 19.58 1.23
C GLN A 138 -5.06 19.75 -0.12
N GLY A 139 -5.06 20.98 -0.65
CA GLY A 139 -5.62 21.29 -1.96
C GLY A 139 -5.04 20.41 -3.06
N GLY A 140 -5.90 19.91 -3.95
CA GLY A 140 -5.51 19.03 -5.06
C GLY A 140 -5.41 17.54 -4.70
N TYR A 141 -5.67 17.15 -3.45
CA TYR A 141 -5.70 15.76 -3.01
C TYR A 141 -7.13 15.28 -2.77
N LYS A 142 -7.43 14.02 -3.10
CA LYS A 142 -8.72 13.37 -2.81
C LYS A 142 -8.48 12.12 -1.97
N LYS A 143 -8.98 12.13 -0.73
CA LYS A 143 -9.07 10.95 0.14
C LYS A 143 -10.14 10.00 -0.34
N ILE A 144 -9.78 8.73 -0.46
CA ILE A 144 -10.68 7.62 -0.75
C ILE A 144 -10.79 6.80 0.52
N VAL A 145 -11.94 6.84 1.18
CA VAL A 145 -12.16 6.19 2.47
C VAL A 145 -12.85 4.85 2.26
N TYR A 146 -12.31 3.80 2.88
CA TYR A 146 -12.95 2.48 2.99
C TYR A 146 -13.37 2.22 4.44
N GLY A 147 -14.57 1.66 4.63
CA GLY A 147 -15.18 1.47 5.95
C GLY A 147 -15.31 2.80 6.70
N ASP A 148 -14.84 2.82 7.95
CA ASP A 148 -14.73 4.02 8.79
C ASP A 148 -13.40 4.77 8.61
N GLY A 149 -12.55 4.33 7.68
CA GLY A 149 -11.23 4.90 7.44
C GLY A 149 -10.15 4.48 8.44
N SER A 150 -10.43 3.56 9.37
CA SER A 150 -9.45 3.10 10.37
C SER A 150 -8.45 2.07 9.85
N LYS A 151 -8.81 1.33 8.79
CA LYS A 151 -8.00 0.23 8.25
C LYS A 151 -7.44 0.47 6.85
N LEU A 152 -8.18 1.18 6.00
CA LEU A 152 -7.77 1.45 4.62
C LEU A 152 -8.22 2.83 4.17
N VAL A 153 -7.26 3.61 3.67
CA VAL A 153 -7.51 4.86 2.95
C VAL A 153 -6.58 4.95 1.73
N GLY A 154 -7.08 5.58 0.67
CA GLY A 154 -6.29 5.98 -0.50
C GLY A 154 -6.26 7.50 -0.65
N TYR A 155 -5.28 8.03 -1.38
CA TYR A 155 -5.20 9.44 -1.78
C TYR A 155 -4.82 9.48 -3.24
N GLU A 156 -5.61 10.20 -4.03
CA GLU A 156 -5.21 10.63 -5.37
C GLU A 156 -4.67 12.05 -5.28
N ALA A 157 -3.47 12.27 -5.80
CA ALA A 157 -2.80 13.56 -5.83
C ALA A 157 -2.84 14.14 -7.24
N SER A 158 -3.73 15.10 -7.48
CA SER A 158 -3.96 15.69 -8.80
C SER A 158 -2.72 16.39 -9.32
N GLY A 159 -2.30 16.05 -10.54
CA GLY A 159 -1.15 16.65 -11.22
C GLY A 159 0.22 16.23 -10.68
N VAL A 160 0.26 15.36 -9.67
CA VAL A 160 1.52 14.87 -9.09
C VAL A 160 2.03 13.67 -9.89
N GLY A 161 3.34 13.68 -10.18
CA GLY A 161 4.02 12.62 -10.92
C GLY A 161 4.56 11.49 -10.03
N HIS A 162 5.60 10.81 -10.51
CA HIS A 162 6.28 9.76 -9.75
C HIS A 162 7.42 10.35 -8.89
N THR A 163 7.36 10.37 -7.56
CA THR A 163 6.31 9.85 -6.67
C THR A 163 5.50 10.97 -6.03
N VAL A 164 4.36 10.63 -5.41
CA VAL A 164 3.71 11.53 -4.44
C VAL A 164 4.72 11.88 -3.34
N PRO A 165 4.92 13.17 -3.02
CA PRO A 165 5.76 13.57 -1.90
C PRO A 165 5.30 12.91 -0.59
N VAL A 166 6.25 12.54 0.27
CA VAL A 166 5.92 11.98 1.58
C VAL A 166 5.14 13.01 2.40
N HIS A 167 4.15 12.56 3.16
CA HIS A 167 3.34 13.39 4.07
C HIS A 167 3.61 12.96 5.52
N PRO A 168 4.70 13.42 6.15
CA PRO A 168 5.12 12.90 7.45
C PRO A 168 4.08 13.08 8.55
N THR A 169 3.37 14.23 8.57
CA THR A 169 2.30 14.48 9.55
C THR A 169 1.15 13.48 9.41
N GLU A 170 0.77 13.14 8.18
CA GLU A 170 -0.25 12.13 7.91
C GLU A 170 0.25 10.72 8.24
N ASP A 171 1.53 10.42 7.97
CA ASP A 171 2.14 9.16 8.35
C ASP A 171 2.11 8.96 9.87
N MET A 172 2.54 9.97 10.64
CA MET A 172 2.54 9.89 12.12
C MET A 172 1.12 9.72 12.66
N ALA A 173 0.16 10.52 12.16
CA ALA A 173 -1.24 10.38 12.54
C ALA A 173 -1.81 9.00 12.18
N TRP A 174 -1.45 8.46 11.00
CA TRP A 174 -1.84 7.10 10.59
C TRP A 174 -1.21 6.04 11.49
N PHE A 175 0.04 6.20 11.89
CA PHE A 175 0.74 5.29 12.81
C PHE A 175 0.26 5.40 14.26
N GLY A 176 -0.46 6.47 14.61
CA GLY A 176 -0.92 6.73 15.97
C GLY A 176 0.19 7.24 16.88
N LEU A 177 1.10 8.04 16.31
CA LEU A 177 2.22 8.69 16.97
C LEU A 177 1.97 10.20 17.14
#